data_AF-A0A9F5N0S5-F1
#
_entry.id   AF-A0A9F5N0S5-F1
#
_cell.length_a   1.000
_cell.length_b   1.000
_cell.length_c   1.000
_cell.angle_alpha   90.00
_cell.angle_beta   90.00
_cell.angle_gamma   90.00
#
_symmetry.space_group_name_H-M   'P 1'
#
loop_
_entity.id
_entity.type
_entity.pdbx_description
1 polymer ?
#
loop_
_entity_poly.entity_id
_entity_poly.type
_entity_poly.pdbx_seq_one_letter_code
_entity_poly.pdbx_strand_id
1 'polypeptide(L)'
;MNYSRFITAVSAARKASPIRVLTELMQQSPPSLISLAGGAPNSNTFPFKTATVIIKDETRIEIKEELMKRALQYSASAGYLNGSKDKICDFEATNTLKKLQDKYGEGRESLFYLPQLSFHC
;
A
#
# COMPACT_ATOMS: atom_id res chain seq x y z
N MET A 1 9.69 16.48 14.92
CA MET A 1 10.63 15.63 15.69
C MET A 1 11.74 15.15 14.75
N ASN A 2 12.99 15.03 15.22
CA ASN A 2 14.10 14.48 14.43
C ASN A 2 14.21 12.97 14.66
N TYR A 3 13.69 12.17 13.72
CA TYR A 3 13.68 10.70 13.83
C TYR A 3 15.01 10.04 13.45
N SER A 4 15.93 10.75 12.81
CA SER A 4 17.22 10.21 12.38
C SER A 4 18.08 9.71 13.55
N ARG A 5 17.85 10.23 14.76
CA ARG A 5 18.51 9.77 16.00
C ARG A 5 18.16 8.33 16.39
N PHE A 6 17.03 7.80 15.90
CA PHE A 6 16.57 6.44 16.17
C PHE A 6 16.90 5.46 15.05
N ILE A 7 17.58 5.92 13.99
CA ILE A 7 17.94 5.09 12.83
C ILE A 7 19.40 4.64 12.97
N THR A 8 19.65 3.35 12.76
CA THR A 8 21.00 2.77 12.80
C THR A 8 21.83 3.21 11.59
N ALA A 9 23.16 3.22 11.72
CA ALA A 9 24.07 3.56 10.62
C ALA A 9 23.82 2.69 9.36
N VAL A 10 23.54 1.39 9.55
CA VAL A 10 23.23 0.46 8.46
C VAL A 10 21.94 0.82 7.74
N SER A 11 20.88 1.17 8.48
CA SER A 11 19.61 1.58 7.88
C SER A 11 19.73 2.92 7.17
N ALA A 12 20.47 3.88 7.74
CA ALA A 12 20.71 5.20 7.15
C ALA A 12 21.53 5.13 5.85
N ALA A 13 22.38 4.11 5.68
CA ALA A 13 23.17 3.91 4.46
C ALA A 13 22.38 3.29 3.29
N ARG A 14 21.14 2.84 3.51
CA ARG A 14 20.32 2.24 2.44
C ARG A 14 19.98 3.27 1.37
N LYS A 15 20.10 2.87 0.09
CA LYS A 15 19.74 3.70 -1.07
C LYS A 15 18.63 3.02 -1.87
N ALA A 16 17.82 3.83 -2.56
CA ALA A 16 16.80 3.32 -3.47
C ALA A 16 17.46 2.49 -4.58
N SER A 17 16.85 1.35 -4.92
CA SER A 17 17.36 0.50 -5.98
C SER A 17 17.06 1.11 -7.35
N PRO A 18 18.05 1.29 -8.24
CA PRO A 18 17.84 1.91 -9.55
C PRO A 18 16.76 1.19 -10.40
N ILE A 19 16.71 -0.15 -10.35
CA ILE A 19 15.72 -0.93 -11.10
C ILE A 19 14.29 -0.70 -10.58
N ARG A 20 14.13 -0.33 -9.30
CA ARG A 20 12.83 -0.02 -8.70
C ARG A 20 12.33 1.34 -9.17
N VAL A 21 13.21 2.33 -9.24
CA VAL A 21 12.87 3.64 -9.81
C VAL A 21 12.43 3.50 -11.26
N LEU A 22 13.13 2.67 -12.05
CA LEU A 22 12.73 2.36 -13.42
C LEU A 22 11.34 1.70 -13.49
N THR A 23 11.04 0.77 -12.57
CA THR A 23 9.74 0.09 -12.54
C THR A 23 8.61 1.07 -12.24
N GLU A 24 8.82 2.02 -11.34
CA GLU A 24 7.85 3.08 -11.03
C GLU A 24 7.59 3.98 -12.25
N LEU A 25 8.66 4.40 -12.93
CA LEU A 25 8.54 5.17 -14.18
C LEU A 25 7.77 4.40 -15.25
N MET A 26 8.04 3.10 -15.40
CA MET A 26 7.31 2.24 -16.33
C MET A 26 5.83 2.10 -15.98
N GLN A 27 5.46 2.06 -14.70
CA GLN A 27 4.07 2.00 -14.26
C GLN A 27 3.31 3.31 -14.51
N GLN A 28 4.00 4.45 -14.47
CA GLN A 28 3.45 5.78 -14.77
C GLN A 28 3.48 6.12 -16.26
N SER A 29 4.25 5.38 -17.05
CA SER A 29 4.45 5.61 -18.48
C SER A 29 3.21 5.21 -19.30
N PRO A 30 2.99 5.85 -20.46
CA PRO A 30 1.90 5.47 -21.35
C PRO A 30 2.07 4.03 -21.86
N PRO A 31 0.96 3.33 -22.15
CA PRO A 31 0.98 1.92 -22.57
C PRO A 31 1.65 1.68 -23.93
N SER A 32 1.95 2.74 -24.69
CA SER A 32 2.72 2.68 -25.94
C SER A 32 4.23 2.55 -25.72
N LEU A 33 4.73 2.78 -24.50
CA LEU A 33 6.15 2.67 -24.18
C LEU A 33 6.54 1.20 -24.06
N ILE A 34 7.43 0.75 -24.93
CA ILE A 34 8.03 -0.59 -24.86
C ILE A 34 9.31 -0.49 -24.03
N SER A 35 9.39 -1.26 -22.95
CA SER A 35 10.60 -1.34 -22.11
C SER A 35 11.17 -2.76 -22.15
N LEU A 36 12.43 -2.86 -22.57
CA LEU A 36 13.23 -4.08 -22.51
C LEU A 36 14.21 -4.09 -21.32
N ALA A 37 14.19 -3.03 -20.51
CA ALA A 37 15.09 -2.87 -19.36
C ALA A 37 14.52 -3.44 -18.05
N GLY A 38 13.24 -3.83 -18.05
CA GLY A 38 12.59 -4.46 -16.90
C GLY A 38 12.92 -5.94 -16.76
N GLY A 39 12.83 -6.46 -15.53
CA GLY A 39 13.02 -7.88 -15.21
C GLY A 39 11.73 -8.61 -14.79
N ALA A 40 10.57 -8.12 -15.20
CA ALA A 40 9.29 -8.70 -14.82
C ALA A 40 9.00 -9.98 -15.63
N PRO A 41 8.76 -11.13 -15.00
CA PRO A 41 8.44 -12.37 -15.71
C PRO A 41 7.11 -12.26 -16.45
N ASN A 42 6.96 -13.06 -17.52
CA ASN A 42 5.72 -13.13 -18.28
C ASN A 42 4.60 -13.74 -17.43
N SER A 43 3.54 -12.97 -17.15
CA SER A 43 2.43 -13.42 -16.30
C SER A 43 1.65 -14.63 -16.84
N ASN A 44 1.78 -14.95 -18.12
CA ASN A 44 1.13 -16.14 -18.71
C ASN A 44 1.82 -17.45 -18.33
N THR A 45 3.05 -17.40 -17.77
CA THR A 45 3.74 -18.61 -17.28
C THR A 45 3.40 -18.94 -15.84
N PHE A 46 2.64 -18.08 -15.15
CA PHE A 46 2.21 -18.35 -13.79
C PHE A 46 1.21 -19.53 -13.76
N PRO A 47 1.34 -20.48 -12.83
CA PRO A 47 0.54 -21.71 -12.84
C PRO A 47 -0.90 -21.53 -12.33
N PHE A 48 -1.24 -20.36 -11.78
CA PHE A 48 -2.56 -20.09 -11.20
C PHE A 48 -3.40 -19.20 -12.12
N LYS A 49 -4.61 -19.65 -12.45
CA LYS A 49 -5.55 -18.90 -13.30
C LYS A 49 -6.56 -18.09 -12.48
N THR A 50 -7.25 -18.72 -11.54
CA THR A 50 -8.28 -18.08 -10.73
C THR A 50 -8.27 -18.65 -9.32
N ALA A 51 -8.88 -17.93 -8.38
CA ALA A 51 -9.12 -18.42 -7.03
C ALA A 51 -10.44 -17.89 -6.50
N THR A 52 -11.10 -18.68 -5.66
CA THR A 52 -12.30 -18.25 -4.94
C THR A 52 -12.06 -18.50 -3.46
N VAL A 53 -12.20 -17.46 -2.65
CA VAL A 53 -12.06 -17.52 -1.19
C VAL A 53 -13.44 -17.29 -0.57
N ILE A 54 -13.85 -18.22 0.29
CA ILE A 54 -15.11 -18.12 1.02
C ILE A 54 -14.78 -17.72 2.46
N ILE A 55 -15.37 -16.63 2.94
CA ILE A 55 -15.17 -16.12 4.30
C ILE A 55 -16.28 -16.66 5.21
N LYS A 56 -16.10 -16.56 6.54
CA LYS A 56 -17.00 -17.07 7.59
C LYS A 56 -18.45 -16.61 7.45
N ASP A 57 -18.68 -15.43 6.89
CA ASP A 57 -20.00 -14.84 6.60
C ASP A 57 -20.57 -15.31 5.25
N GLU A 58 -19.98 -16.35 4.66
CA GLU A 58 -20.32 -16.93 3.36
C GLU A 58 -20.06 -16.01 2.16
N THR A 59 -19.45 -14.84 2.39
CA THR A 59 -19.03 -13.93 1.33
C THR A 59 -17.97 -14.59 0.45
N ARG A 60 -18.20 -14.56 -0.86
CA ARG A 60 -17.30 -15.13 -1.87
C ARG A 60 -16.45 -14.04 -2.50
N ILE A 61 -15.14 -14.14 -2.33
CA ILE A 61 -14.17 -13.29 -3.02
C ILE A 61 -13.65 -14.05 -4.24
N GLU A 62 -13.94 -13.54 -5.43
CA GLU A 62 -13.48 -14.10 -6.70
C GLU A 62 -12.27 -13.35 -7.24
N ILE A 63 -11.18 -14.07 -7.45
CA ILE A 63 -9.96 -13.58 -8.12
C ILE A 63 -9.97 -14.15 -9.54
N LYS A 64 -10.36 -13.30 -10.49
CA LYS A 64 -10.38 -13.62 -11.93
C LYS A 64 -8.97 -13.56 -12.53
N GLU A 65 -8.81 -14.05 -13.76
CA GLU A 65 -7.50 -14.24 -14.39
C GLU A 65 -6.66 -12.97 -14.51
N GLU A 66 -7.24 -11.85 -14.92
CA GLU A 66 -6.51 -10.58 -15.02
C GLU A 66 -6.01 -10.10 -13.64
N LEU A 67 -6.85 -10.23 -12.62
CA LEU A 67 -6.49 -9.87 -11.25
C LEU A 67 -5.45 -10.84 -10.69
N MET A 68 -5.55 -12.14 -11.00
CA MET A 68 -4.57 -13.15 -10.61
C MET A 68 -3.19 -12.85 -11.20
N LYS A 69 -3.13 -12.54 -12.51
CA LYS A 69 -1.88 -12.14 -13.18
C LYS A 69 -1.25 -10.90 -12.54
N ARG A 70 -2.06 -9.91 -12.17
CA ARG A 70 -1.59 -8.71 -11.46
C ARG A 70 -1.16 -8.98 -10.03
N ALA A 71 -1.91 -9.81 -9.30
CA ALA A 71 -1.64 -10.12 -7.90
C ALA A 71 -0.34 -10.93 -7.71
N LEU A 72 -0.01 -11.79 -8.68
CA LEU A 72 1.22 -12.59 -8.67
C LEU A 72 2.44 -11.84 -9.23
N GLN A 73 2.22 -10.71 -9.92
CA GLN A 73 3.30 -9.91 -10.48
C GLN A 73 3.92 -8.99 -9.41
N TYR A 74 5.18 -8.61 -9.62
CA TYR A 74 5.82 -7.57 -8.83
C TYR A 74 4.99 -6.28 -8.81
N SER A 75 4.85 -5.72 -7.61
CA SER A 75 4.19 -4.44 -7.35
C SER A 75 5.07 -3.54 -6.48
N ALA A 76 4.55 -2.38 -6.08
CA ALA A 76 5.25 -1.45 -5.21
C ALA A 76 5.62 -2.11 -3.87
N SER A 77 6.82 -1.82 -3.36
CA SER A 77 7.30 -2.42 -2.11
C SER A 77 6.47 -2.03 -0.88
N ALA A 78 5.77 -0.89 -0.95
CA ALA A 78 4.85 -0.45 0.09
C ALA A 78 3.50 -1.20 0.09
N GLY A 79 3.28 -2.11 -0.86
CA GLY A 79 2.02 -2.82 -1.05
C GLY A 79 1.25 -2.34 -2.27
N TYR A 80 0.14 -3.02 -2.57
CA TYR A 80 -0.69 -2.71 -3.72
C TYR A 80 -1.43 -1.38 -3.49
N LEU A 81 -1.00 -0.35 -4.23
CA LEU A 81 -1.40 1.05 -4.02
C LEU A 81 -2.89 1.29 -4.32
N ASN A 82 -3.49 0.58 -5.28
CA ASN A 82 -4.90 0.78 -5.64
C ASN A 82 -5.87 -0.03 -4.76
N GLY A 83 -5.78 0.14 -3.44
CA GLY A 83 -6.86 -0.21 -2.53
C GLY A 83 -6.53 -1.09 -1.32
N SER A 84 -5.34 -1.69 -1.21
CA SER A 84 -4.98 -2.44 0.01
C SER A 84 -4.36 -1.52 1.06
N LYS A 85 -3.37 -0.72 0.67
CA LYS A 85 -2.68 0.23 1.54
C LYS A 85 -3.63 1.33 2.04
N ASP A 86 -4.40 1.93 1.14
CA ASP A 86 -5.32 3.02 1.47
C ASP A 86 -6.36 2.60 2.53
N LYS A 87 -6.98 1.43 2.36
CA LYS A 87 -7.96 0.91 3.31
C LYS A 87 -7.38 0.61 4.69
N ILE A 88 -6.14 0.14 4.75
CA ILE A 88 -5.45 -0.10 6.02
C ILE A 88 -5.16 1.25 6.70
N CYS A 89 -4.69 2.24 5.94
CA CYS A 89 -4.44 3.58 6.46
C CYS A 89 -5.72 4.27 6.95
N ASP A 90 -6.82 4.17 6.20
CA ASP A 90 -8.13 4.69 6.59
C ASP A 90 -8.65 4.03 7.87
N PHE A 91 -8.47 2.72 7.99
CA PHE A 91 -8.85 1.96 9.19
C PHE A 91 -8.03 2.39 10.42
N GLU A 92 -6.71 2.56 10.27
CA GLU A 92 -5.84 3.04 11.34
C GLU A 92 -6.19 4.47 11.76
N ALA A 93 -6.47 5.36 10.81
CA ALA A 93 -6.90 6.72 11.07
C ALA A 93 -8.22 6.74 11.86
N THR A 94 -9.20 5.95 11.41
CA THR A 94 -10.53 5.87 12.05
C THR A 94 -10.44 5.33 13.47
N ASN A 95 -9.66 4.27 13.70
CA ASN A 95 -9.46 3.72 15.05
C ASN A 95 -8.72 4.68 15.98
N THR A 96 -7.76 5.45 15.45
CA THR A 96 -7.02 6.44 16.23
C THR A 96 -7.93 7.59 16.64
N LEU A 97 -8.78 8.08 15.73
CA LEU A 97 -9.78 9.11 16.04
C LEU A 97 -10.77 8.62 17.09
N LYS A 98 -11.25 7.38 16.99
CA LYS A 98 -12.16 6.80 17.99
C LYS A 98 -11.52 6.74 19.38
N LYS A 99 -10.26 6.29 19.48
CA LYS A 99 -9.51 6.28 20.75
C LYS A 99 -9.33 7.67 21.34
N LEU A 100 -9.15 8.70 20.50
CA LEU A 100 -9.04 10.08 20.96
C LEU A 100 -10.38 10.63 21.44
N GLN A 101 -11.48 10.32 20.73
CA GLN A 101 -12.83 10.68 21.17
C GLN A 101 -13.20 10.00 22.49
N ASP A 102 -12.89 8.72 22.67
CA ASP A 102 -13.16 8.01 23.93
C ASP A 102 -12.31 8.56 25.09
N LYS A 103 -11.09 9.03 24.81
CA LYS A 103 -10.16 9.55 25.83
C LYS A 103 -10.44 11.00 26.24
N TYR A 104 -10.96 11.82 25.33
CA TYR A 104 -11.15 13.26 25.54
C TYR A 104 -12.62 13.70 25.42
N GLY A 105 -13.56 12.76 25.24
CA GLY A 105 -14.99 13.02 24.98
C GLY A 105 -15.84 13.34 26.22
N GLU A 106 -15.31 13.22 27.43
CA GLU A 106 -15.95 13.71 28.65
C GLU A 106 -15.44 15.11 29.01
N GLY A 107 -15.75 16.12 28.19
CA GLY A 107 -15.43 17.52 28.53
C GLY A 107 -15.48 18.46 27.33
N ARG A 108 -16.44 19.38 27.33
CA ARG A 108 -16.70 20.34 26.25
C ARG A 108 -15.49 21.28 25.99
N GLU A 109 -15.41 21.78 24.75
CA GLU A 109 -14.66 22.96 24.27
C GLU A 109 -13.23 22.83 23.72
N SER A 110 -12.81 21.72 23.12
CA SER A 110 -11.55 21.69 22.34
C SER A 110 -11.69 21.27 20.87
N LEU A 111 -12.88 21.47 20.27
CA LEU A 111 -13.19 21.12 18.88
C LEU A 111 -12.45 21.94 17.81
N PHE A 112 -11.60 22.89 18.19
CA PHE A 112 -10.90 23.79 17.26
C PHE A 112 -9.41 23.46 17.00
N TYR A 113 -8.86 22.40 17.59
CA TYR A 113 -7.46 22.00 17.39
C TYR A 113 -7.33 20.54 16.93
N LEU A 114 -7.92 20.20 15.78
CA LEU A 114 -7.49 19.05 14.99
C LEU A 114 -6.64 19.56 13.83
N PRO A 115 -5.32 19.78 14.00
CA PRO A 115 -4.47 20.02 12.86
C PRO A 115 -4.39 18.70 12.11
N GLN A 116 -4.85 18.72 10.86
CA GLN A 116 -4.41 17.89 9.75
C GLN A 116 -3.49 16.72 10.16
N LEU A 117 -4.07 15.62 10.65
CA LEU A 117 -3.41 14.32 10.61
C LEU A 117 -3.46 13.87 9.15
N SER A 118 -2.62 14.47 8.33
CA SER A 118 -2.24 13.94 7.03
C SER A 118 -1.41 12.70 7.31
N PHE A 119 -2.08 11.56 7.47
CA PHE A 119 -1.41 10.27 7.39
C PHE A 119 -0.84 10.18 5.97
N HIS A 120 0.45 10.46 5.81
CA HIS A 120 1.16 10.15 4.57
C HIS A 120 1.31 8.63 4.50
N CYS A 121 0.31 8.00 3.91
CA CYS A 121 0.44 6.77 3.16
C CYS A 121 0.73 7.17 1.69
#